data_AF-A0A972J185-F1
#
_entry.id   AF-A0A972J185-F1
#
_cell.length_a   1.000
_cell.length_b   1.000
_cell.length_c   1.000
_cell.angle_alpha   90.00
_cell.angle_beta   90.00
_cell.angle_gamma   90.00
#
_symmetry.space_group_name_H-M   'P 1'
#
loop_
_entity.id
_entity.type
_entity.pdbx_description
1 polymer ?
#
loop_
_entity_poly.entity_id
_entity_poly.type
_entity_poly.pdbx_seq_one_letter_code
_entity_poly.pdbx_strand_id
1 'polypeptide(L)' 'MRVLRASELGSYLYCARAWWYQRQGVPSENQAELKTGTNFHQQHARGVLLSFLLRAAALFLLILACALLILKVAR' A
#
# COMPACT_ATOMS: atom_id res chain seq x y z
N MET A 1 24.22 -3.40 7.43
CA MET A 1 23.64 -2.90 6.15
C MET A 1 22.33 -2.19 6.47
N ARG A 2 22.00 -1.10 5.77
CA ARG A 2 20.71 -0.41 5.89
C ARG A 2 19.77 -0.87 4.78
N VAL A 3 18.50 -1.08 5.10
CA VAL A 3 17.43 -1.32 4.11
C VAL A 3 17.14 -0.02 3.35
N LEU A 4 17.21 -0.09 2.01
CA LEU A 4 16.83 1.00 1.12
C LEU A 4 15.37 0.83 0.68
N ARG A 5 14.62 1.92 0.65
CA ARG A 5 13.27 1.93 0.06
C ARG A 5 13.36 1.88 -1.46
N ALA A 6 12.35 1.29 -2.10
CA ALA A 6 12.26 1.27 -3.56
C ALA A 6 12.29 2.69 -4.16
N SER A 7 11.69 3.68 -3.49
CA SER A 7 11.74 5.08 -3.91
C SER A 7 13.15 5.69 -3.86
N GLU A 8 14.01 5.24 -2.94
CA GLU A 8 15.41 5.68 -2.88
C GLU A 8 16.21 5.20 -4.09
N LEU A 9 15.90 4.02 -4.62
CA LEU A 9 16.52 3.51 -5.85
C LEU A 9 16.18 4.39 -7.05
N GLY A 10 14.91 4.78 -7.17
CA GLY A 10 14.47 5.71 -8.22
C GLY A 10 15.19 7.06 -8.14
N SER A 11 15.30 7.65 -6.94
CA SER A 11 16.04 8.90 -6.75
C SER A 11 17.52 8.77 -7.09
N TYR A 12 18.17 7.65 -6.72
CA TYR A 12 19.58 7.41 -7.04
C TYR A 12 19.81 7.25 -8.55
N LEU A 13 18.98 6.44 -9.21
CA LEU A 13 19.07 6.21 -10.67
C LEU A 13 18.80 7.50 -11.46
N TYR A 14 17.90 8.36 -11.00
CA TYR A 14 17.68 9.67 -11.59
C TYR A 14 18.87 10.61 -11.34
N CYS A 15 19.30 10.75 -10.08
CA CYS A 15 20.44 11.57 -9.69
C CYS A 15 21.03 11.16 -8.34
N ALA A 16 22.22 10.55 -8.37
CA ALA A 16 22.95 10.13 -7.18
C ALA A 16 23.24 11.28 -6.20
N ARG A 17 23.50 12.50 -6.71
CA ARG A 17 23.72 13.69 -5.87
C ARG A 17 22.45 14.11 -5.14
N ALA A 18 21.31 14.15 -5.82
CA ALA A 18 20.03 14.51 -5.19
C ALA A 18 19.64 13.47 -4.13
N TRP A 19 19.85 12.18 -4.41
CA TRP A 19 19.69 11.12 -3.42
C TRP A 19 20.60 11.30 -2.21
N TRP A 20 21.87 11.67 -2.42
CA TRP A 20 22.79 11.98 -1.32
C TRP A 20 22.28 13.14 -0.47
N TYR A 21 21.81 14.24 -1.07
CA TYR A 21 21.22 15.36 -0.34
C TYR A 21 19.98 14.97 0.47
N GLN A 22 19.08 14.16 -0.11
CA GLN A 22 17.96 13.60 0.65
C GLN A 22 18.43 12.80 1.87
N ARG A 23 19.53 12.04 1.74
CA ARG A 23 20.11 11.29 2.88
C ARG A 23 20.70 12.18 3.96
N GLN A 24 21.18 13.37 3.59
CA GLN A 24 21.64 14.38 4.54
C GLN A 24 20.48 15.17 5.17
N GLY A 25 19.23 14.86 4.82
CA GLY A 25 18.05 15.57 5.31
C GLY A 25 17.81 16.92 4.63
N VAL A 26 18.50 17.20 3.52
CA VAL A 26 18.26 18.42 2.73
C VAL A 26 16.86 18.34 2.13
N PRO A 27 15.99 19.32 2.40
CA PRO A 27 14.64 19.32 1.86
C PRO A 27 14.67 19.47 0.34
N SER A 28 13.79 18.74 -0.35
CA SER A 28 13.51 18.97 -1.77
C SER A 28 12.85 20.34 -1.94
N GLU A 29 13.14 21.04 -3.03
CA GLU A 29 12.35 22.22 -3.43
C GLU A 29 10.95 21.82 -3.94
N ASN A 30 10.82 20.59 -4.44
CA ASN A 30 9.57 20.00 -4.93
C ASN A 30 8.68 19.53 -3.75
N GLN A 31 8.33 20.42 -2.83
CA GLN A 31 7.49 20.05 -1.68
C GLN A 31 6.02 19.89 -2.05
N ALA A 32 5.54 20.69 -3.00
CA ALA A 32 4.15 20.72 -3.40
C ALA A 32 3.73 19.41 -4.08
N GLU A 33 4.49 18.94 -5.08
CA GLU A 33 4.14 17.69 -5.76
C GLU A 33 4.43 16.47 -4.88
N LEU A 34 5.46 16.47 -4.03
CA LEU A 34 5.67 15.42 -3.03
C LEU A 34 4.49 15.28 -2.06
N LYS A 35 3.97 16.39 -1.54
CA LYS A 35 2.80 16.38 -0.65
C LYS A 35 1.56 15.86 -1.38
N THR A 36 1.37 16.30 -2.62
CA THR A 36 0.24 15.87 -3.46
C THR A 36 0.30 14.37 -3.75
N GLY A 37 1.46 13.86 -4.17
CA GLY A 37 1.67 12.43 -4.41
C GLY A 37 1.50 11.59 -3.14
N THR A 38 1.99 12.07 -2.00
CA THR A 38 1.81 11.40 -0.70
C THR A 38 0.33 11.28 -0.32
N ASN A 39 -0.43 12.37 -0.47
CA ASN A 39 -1.86 12.38 -0.18
C ASN A 39 -2.62 11.43 -1.12
N PHE A 40 -2.28 11.42 -2.40
CA PHE A 40 -2.86 10.49 -3.38
C PHE A 40 -2.61 9.03 -2.98
N HIS A 41 -1.37 8.67 -2.65
CA HIS A 41 -1.03 7.31 -2.19
C HIS A 41 -1.77 6.93 -0.91
N GLN A 42 -1.93 7.85 0.05
CA GLN A 42 -2.68 7.59 1.28
C GLN A 42 -4.17 7.32 1.00
N GLN A 43 -4.79 8.09 0.11
CA GLN A 43 -6.18 7.87 -0.30
C GLN A 43 -6.34 6.51 -1.00
N HIS A 44 -5.43 6.18 -1.92
CA HIS A 44 -5.44 4.89 -2.60
C HIS A 44 -5.27 3.72 -1.62
N ALA A 45 -4.35 3.82 -0.65
CA ALA A 45 -4.11 2.79 0.35
C ALA A 45 -5.37 2.48 1.19
N ARG A 46 -6.19 3.49 1.50
CA ARG A 46 -7.49 3.29 2.17
C ARG A 46 -8.45 2.46 1.32
N GLY A 47 -8.55 2.76 0.02
CA GLY A 47 -9.38 2.00 -0.92
C GLY A 47 -8.93 0.54 -1.05
N VAL A 48 -7.62 0.32 -1.12
CA VAL A 48 -7.02 -1.03 -1.15
C VAL A 48 -7.36 -1.80 0.13
N LEU A 49 -7.20 -1.19 1.31
CA LEU A 49 -7.53 -1.82 2.59
C LEU A 49 -9.02 -2.23 2.65
N LEU A 50 -9.92 -1.31 2.28
CA LEU A 50 -11.36 -1.60 2.22
C LEU A 50 -11.66 -2.75 1.26
N SER A 51 -11.00 -2.79 0.10
CA SER A 51 -11.17 -3.87 -0.88
C SER A 51 -10.75 -5.22 -0.31
N PHE A 52 -9.62 -5.28 0.42
CA PHE A 52 -9.19 -6.49 1.11
C PHE A 52 -10.17 -6.94 2.19
N LEU A 53 -10.67 -6.01 3.01
CA LEU A 53 -11.64 -6.33 4.06
C LEU A 53 -12.96 -6.85 3.49
N LEU A 54 -13.50 -6.19 2.46
CA LEU A 54 -14.73 -6.63 1.79
C LEU A 54 -14.56 -8.00 1.13
N ARG A 55 -13.41 -8.24 0.49
CA ARG A 55 -13.11 -9.55 -0.11
C ARG A 55 -13.00 -10.65 0.96
N ALA A 56 -12.36 -10.36 2.10
CA ALA A 56 -12.28 -11.30 3.21
C ALA A 56 -13.67 -11.60 3.79
N ALA A 57 -14.51 -10.59 4.00
CA ALA A 57 -15.89 -10.75 4.46
C ALA A 57 -16.73 -11.58 3.48
N ALA A 58 -16.62 -11.33 2.18
CA ALA A 58 -17.34 -12.09 1.15
C ALA A 58 -16.95 -13.58 1.16
N LEU A 59 -15.64 -13.88 1.24
CA LEU A 59 -15.16 -15.26 1.33
C LEU A 59 -15.62 -15.95 2.61
N PHE A 60 -15.58 -15.25 3.75
CA PHE A 60 -16.06 -15.78 5.02
C PHE A 60 -17.56 -16.12 4.96
N LEU A 61 -18.39 -15.20 4.45
CA LEU A 61 -19.82 -15.42 4.31
C LEU A 61 -20.14 -16.56 3.34
N LEU A 62 -19.39 -16.69 2.24
CA LEU A 62 -19.53 -17.79 1.30
C LEU A 62 -19.23 -19.14 1.97
N ILE A 63 -18.12 -19.25 2.69
CA ILE A 63 -17.74 -20.47 3.43
C ILE A 63 -18.82 -20.83 4.46
N LEU A 64 -19.30 -19.84 5.21
CA LEU A 64 -20.36 -20.03 6.20
C LEU A 64 -21.65 -20.53 5.54
N ALA A 65 -22.07 -19.93 4.43
CA ALA A 65 -23.24 -20.36 3.68
C ALA A 65 -23.10 -21.80 3.18
N CYS A 66 -21.95 -22.17 2.61
CA CYS A 66 -21.67 -23.53 2.19
C CYS A 66 -21.71 -24.52 3.38
N ALA A 67 -21.10 -24.18 4.51
CA ALA A 67 -21.12 -25.03 5.70
C ALA A 67 -22.55 -25.27 6.21
N LEU A 68 -23.38 -24.22 6.28
CA LEU A 68 -24.79 -24.34 6.67
C LEU A 68 -25.59 -25.20 5.70
N LEU A 69 -25.34 -25.06 4.39
CA LEU A 69 -25.96 -25.89 3.34
C LEU A 69 -25.59 -27.37 3.52
N ILE A 70 -24.31 -27.66 3.75
CA ILE A 70 -23.83 -29.03 3.99
C ILE A 70 -24.49 -29.60 5.25
N LEU A 71 -24.52 -28.86 6.35
CA LEU A 71 -25.17 -29.28 7.59
C LEU A 71 -26.68 -29.53 7.42
N LYS A 72 -27.34 -28.76 6.55
CA LYS A 72 -28.75 -28.96 6.23
C LYS A 72 -29.00 -30.20 5.39
N VAL A 73 -28.13 -30.51 4.43
CA VAL A 73 -28.27 -31.66 3.52
C VAL A 73 -27.83 -32.97 4.19
N ALA A 74 -26.89 -32.91 5.12
CA ALA A 74 -26.39 -34.08 5.86
C ALA A 74 -27.27 -34.50 7.04
N ARG A 75 -28.34 -33.74 7.34
CA ARG A 75 -29.40 -34.08 8.31
C ARG A 75 -30.60 -34.65 7.58
#